data_AF-A0A7K1TH55-F1
#
_entry.id   AF-A0A7K1TH55-F1
#
_cell.length_a   1.000
_cell.length_b   1.000
_cell.length_c   1.000
_cell.angle_alpha   90.00
_cell.angle_beta   90.00
_cell.angle_gamma   90.00
#
_symmetry.space_group_name_H-M   'P 1'
#
loop_
_entity.id
_entity.type
_entity.pdbx_description
1 polymer ?
#
loop_
_entity_poly.entity_id
_entity_poly.type
_entity_poly.pdbx_seq_one_letter_code
_entity_poly.pdbx_strand_id
1 'polypeptide(L)'
;MLSIRFVCCLGVLAHGLAASGLAHAQHPVPPHPAKARIQLGRCDQQVTYNLPAQRFDETAQAIARTTGCFIRYTDQSLVNVPVQPVRGRLTRRQALRVALRGTALRIVRETPNLMEVMRVQAR
;
A
#
# COMPACT_ATOMS: atom_id res chain seq x y z
N MET A 1 -8.20 6.87 52.96
CA MET A 1 -8.67 8.18 53.44
C MET A 1 -7.98 9.27 52.62
N LEU A 2 -8.72 10.02 51.81
CA LEU A 2 -8.25 11.24 51.11
C LEU A 2 -9.52 12.04 50.74
N SER A 3 -10.10 12.75 51.72
CA SER A 3 -9.88 14.18 51.98
C SER A 3 -10.60 15.08 50.96
N ILE A 4 -11.77 15.59 51.37
CA ILE A 4 -12.68 16.44 50.60
C ILE A 4 -12.50 17.92 51.01
N ARG A 5 -12.38 18.82 50.03
CA ARG A 5 -12.67 20.27 50.10
C ARG A 5 -13.27 20.65 48.74
N PHE A 6 -14.55 20.96 48.53
CA PHE A 6 -15.54 21.84 49.18
C PHE A 6 -15.30 23.34 48.89
N VAL A 7 -16.37 24.04 48.42
CA VAL A 7 -16.46 25.50 48.09
C VAL A 7 -15.66 25.89 46.82
N CYS A 8 -16.10 26.74 45.87
CA CYS A 8 -17.33 27.51 45.57
C CYS A 8 -17.55 27.50 44.03
N CYS A 9 -18.57 28.09 43.38
CA CYS A 9 -19.73 28.88 43.77
C CYS A 9 -21.03 28.29 43.15
N LEU A 10 -22.19 28.81 43.55
CA LEU A 10 -23.42 28.80 42.75
C LEU A 10 -23.64 30.18 42.11
N GLY A 11 -24.30 30.19 40.95
CA GLY A 11 -25.31 31.20 40.61
C GLY A 11 -24.86 32.51 39.96
N VAL A 12 -25.04 32.60 38.64
CA VAL A 12 -25.50 33.84 37.99
C VAL A 12 -26.66 33.47 37.05
N LEU A 13 -27.84 34.03 37.32
CA LEU A 13 -29.02 33.99 36.45
C LEU A 13 -29.45 35.44 36.23
N ALA A 14 -29.49 35.92 34.97
CA ALA A 14 -30.54 36.81 34.44
C ALA A 14 -30.19 37.36 33.03
N HIS A 15 -31.09 37.10 32.08
CA HIS A 15 -31.62 38.01 31.05
C HIS A 15 -30.70 38.99 30.28
N GLY A 16 -30.68 38.82 28.95
CA GLY A 16 -30.29 39.85 27.97
C GLY A 16 -30.85 39.51 26.57
N LEU A 17 -31.53 40.45 25.92
CA LEU A 17 -32.29 40.22 24.68
C LEU A 17 -31.42 40.21 23.41
N ALA A 18 -31.88 39.39 22.46
CA ALA A 18 -31.77 39.45 20.99
C ALA A 18 -30.85 40.50 20.31
N ALA A 19 -30.00 40.00 19.42
CA ALA A 19 -29.67 40.68 18.15
C ALA A 19 -29.35 39.63 17.06
N SER A 20 -30.06 39.70 15.92
CA SER A 20 -29.82 38.81 14.77
C SER A 20 -28.54 39.19 14.03
N GLY A 21 -27.50 38.35 14.13
CA GLY A 21 -26.27 38.46 13.34
C GLY A 21 -26.31 37.57 12.10
N LEU A 22 -26.19 38.15 10.91
CA LEU A 22 -26.21 37.42 9.64
C LEU A 22 -25.00 36.49 9.48
N ALA A 23 -25.30 35.32 8.91
CA ALA A 23 -24.46 34.43 8.12
C ALA A 23 -22.93 34.66 8.10
N HIS A 24 -22.18 33.62 8.48
CA HIS A 24 -21.10 33.10 7.62
C HIS A 24 -21.10 31.57 7.68
N ALA A 25 -21.84 30.95 6.76
CA ALA A 25 -21.67 29.53 6.47
C ALA A 25 -20.32 29.35 5.76
N GLN A 26 -19.27 29.13 6.55
CA GLN A 26 -17.97 28.71 6.03
C GLN A 26 -18.13 27.33 5.41
N HIS A 27 -18.37 27.30 4.10
CA HIS A 27 -18.33 26.08 3.32
C HIS A 27 -16.93 25.46 3.52
N PRO A 28 -16.82 24.21 3.98
CA PRO A 28 -15.54 23.52 3.99
C PRO A 28 -15.06 23.44 2.54
N VAL A 29 -13.98 24.16 2.22
CA VAL A 29 -13.32 24.01 0.92
C VAL A 29 -12.92 22.53 0.83
N PRO A 30 -13.41 21.77 -0.17
CA PRO A 30 -13.06 20.36 -0.28
C PRO A 30 -11.54 20.27 -0.38
N PRO A 31 -10.88 19.40 0.39
CA PRO A 31 -9.43 19.31 0.37
C PRO A 31 -8.98 19.01 -1.06
N HIS A 32 -8.22 19.94 -1.64
CA HIS A 32 -7.59 19.76 -2.95
C HIS A 32 -6.98 18.36 -3.01
N PRO A 33 -7.21 17.57 -4.07
CA PRO A 33 -6.70 16.21 -4.14
C PRO A 33 -5.18 16.27 -4.08
N ALA A 34 -4.64 15.94 -2.90
CA ALA A 34 -3.21 15.90 -2.67
C ALA A 34 -2.62 14.94 -3.70
N LYS A 35 -1.77 15.45 -4.61
CA LYS A 35 -1.10 14.63 -5.63
C LYS A 35 -0.53 13.41 -4.93
N ALA A 36 -1.10 12.25 -5.18
CA ALA A 36 -0.80 11.04 -4.43
C ALA A 36 0.69 10.72 -4.60
N ARG A 37 1.49 11.07 -3.60
CA ARG A 37 2.93 10.85 -3.61
C ARG A 37 3.12 9.34 -3.55
N ILE A 38 3.47 8.74 -4.70
CA ILE A 38 3.68 7.30 -4.81
C ILE A 38 4.71 6.90 -3.76
N GLN A 39 4.26 6.15 -2.77
CA GLN A 39 5.13 5.66 -1.71
C GLN A 39 6.02 4.56 -2.29
N LEU A 40 7.27 4.90 -2.58
CA LEU A 40 8.29 3.92 -2.99
C LEU A 40 8.67 3.06 -1.78
N GLY A 41 8.88 1.77 -2.00
CA GLY A 41 9.29 0.85 -0.93
C GLY A 41 10.32 -0.17 -1.35
N ARG A 42 10.41 -1.26 -0.59
CA ARG A 42 11.39 -2.33 -0.80
C ARG A 42 11.23 -3.02 -2.16
N CYS A 43 10.04 -3.00 -2.76
CA CYS A 43 9.81 -3.55 -4.10
C CYS A 43 10.32 -2.64 -5.24
N ASP A 44 10.65 -1.39 -4.95
CA ASP A 44 11.05 -0.37 -5.92
C ASP A 44 12.56 -0.09 -5.94
N GLN A 45 13.33 -0.71 -5.04
CA GLN A 45 14.79 -0.66 -5.08
C GLN A 45 15.33 -1.41 -6.30
N GLN A 46 16.33 -0.83 -6.97
CA GLN A 46 17.00 -1.41 -8.12
C GLN A 46 18.07 -2.43 -7.71
N VAL A 47 18.11 -3.56 -8.42
CA VAL A 47 19.07 -4.67 -8.26
C VAL A 47 19.49 -5.14 -9.65
N THR A 48 20.73 -5.61 -9.81
CA THR A 48 21.17 -6.28 -11.04
C THR A 48 20.81 -7.76 -10.97
N TYR A 49 19.96 -8.23 -11.90
CA TYR A 49 19.52 -9.61 -11.98
C TYR A 49 20.27 -10.41 -13.05
N ASN A 50 20.52 -11.68 -12.74
CA ASN A 50 21.08 -12.65 -13.67
C ASN A 50 20.36 -14.02 -13.56
N LEU A 51 19.03 -14.00 -13.60
CA LEU A 51 18.21 -15.22 -13.42
C LEU A 51 18.04 -15.97 -14.76
N PRO A 52 18.13 -17.31 -14.79
CA PRO A 52 17.76 -18.11 -15.95
C PRO A 52 16.24 -18.18 -16.14
N ALA A 53 15.80 -18.79 -17.24
CA ALA A 53 14.43 -19.27 -17.35
C ALA A 53 14.29 -20.47 -16.40
N GLN A 54 13.30 -20.43 -15.51
CA GLN A 54 13.17 -21.37 -14.39
C GLN A 54 11.71 -21.36 -13.89
N ARG A 55 11.43 -21.96 -12.73
CA ARG A 55 10.07 -21.93 -12.15
C ARG A 55 9.71 -20.57 -11.55
N PHE A 56 8.41 -20.33 -11.42
CA PHE A 56 7.86 -19.13 -10.81
C PHE A 56 8.27 -19.00 -9.33
N ASP A 57 8.20 -20.08 -8.55
CA ASP A 57 8.53 -20.06 -7.12
C ASP A 57 10.02 -19.75 -6.86
N GLU A 58 10.92 -20.40 -7.60
CA GLU A 58 12.36 -20.13 -7.57
C GLU A 58 12.66 -18.65 -7.92
N THR A 59 11.96 -18.11 -8.92
CA THR A 59 12.09 -16.71 -9.33
C THR A 59 11.52 -15.74 -8.30
N ALA A 60 10.36 -16.04 -7.73
CA ALA A 60 9.75 -15.26 -6.67
C ALA A 60 10.64 -15.25 -5.41
N GLN A 61 11.19 -16.41 -5.04
CA GLN A 61 12.13 -16.54 -3.93
C GLN A 61 13.41 -15.73 -4.21
N ALA A 62 14.01 -15.85 -5.40
CA ALA A 62 15.21 -15.09 -5.78
C ALA A 62 14.99 -13.56 -5.77
N ILE A 63 13.79 -13.09 -6.10
CA ILE A 63 13.43 -11.66 -6.05
C ILE A 63 13.16 -11.19 -4.61
N ALA A 64 12.52 -12.01 -3.78
CA ALA A 64 12.05 -11.63 -2.43
C ALA A 64 13.08 -11.87 -1.30
N ARG A 65 13.96 -12.88 -1.43
CA ARG A 65 14.84 -13.37 -0.35
C ARG A 65 15.72 -12.28 0.27
N THR A 66 15.56 -12.07 1.57
CA THR A 66 16.33 -11.08 2.37
C THR A 66 16.13 -9.63 1.92
N THR A 67 15.02 -9.32 1.21
CA THR A 67 14.79 -7.97 0.65
C THR A 67 13.80 -7.11 1.42
N GLY A 68 12.82 -7.72 2.10
CA GLY A 68 11.65 -7.01 2.65
C GLY A 68 10.61 -6.60 1.60
N CYS A 69 10.78 -7.01 0.33
CA CYS A 69 9.71 -7.03 -0.66
C CYS A 69 9.11 -8.45 -0.69
N PHE A 70 7.83 -8.57 -0.39
CA PHE A 70 7.12 -9.85 -0.34
C PHE A 70 6.42 -10.14 -1.65
N ILE A 71 6.52 -11.38 -2.14
CA ILE A 71 5.72 -11.89 -3.26
C ILE A 71 4.74 -12.90 -2.67
N ARG A 72 3.44 -12.59 -2.71
CA ARG A 72 2.38 -13.45 -2.18
C ARG A 72 1.61 -14.10 -3.32
N TYR A 73 1.38 -15.39 -3.20
CA TYR A 73 0.46 -16.18 -4.01
C TYR A 73 -0.13 -17.26 -3.10
N THR A 74 -1.40 -17.60 -3.28
CA THR A 74 -2.11 -18.58 -2.44
C THR A 74 -2.37 -19.89 -3.16
N ASP A 75 -2.57 -19.85 -4.48
CA ASP A 75 -2.70 -21.02 -5.33
C ASP A 75 -1.33 -21.67 -5.58
N GLN A 76 -1.18 -22.91 -5.11
CA GLN A 76 0.06 -23.70 -5.25
C GLN A 76 0.29 -24.19 -6.69
N SER A 77 -0.71 -24.17 -7.57
CA SER A 77 -0.55 -24.51 -8.99
C SER A 77 0.38 -23.55 -9.74
N LEU A 78 0.63 -22.37 -9.17
CA LEU A 78 1.53 -21.35 -9.72
C LEU A 78 3.01 -21.74 -9.58
N VAL A 79 3.36 -22.54 -8.56
CA VAL A 79 4.73 -22.86 -8.16
C VAL A 79 5.57 -23.35 -9.35
N ASN A 80 5.09 -24.36 -10.06
CA ASN A 80 5.80 -24.99 -11.17
C ASN A 80 5.65 -24.27 -12.53
N VAL A 81 5.00 -23.09 -12.59
CA VAL A 81 4.80 -22.38 -13.86
C VAL A 81 6.15 -21.89 -14.40
N PRO A 82 6.55 -22.24 -15.64
CA PRO A 82 7.79 -21.72 -16.22
C PRO A 82 7.67 -20.21 -16.47
N VAL A 83 8.71 -19.47 -16.12
CA VAL A 83 8.79 -18.01 -16.29
C VAL A 83 10.03 -17.60 -17.09
N GLN A 84 9.96 -16.41 -17.66
CA GLN A 84 11.01 -15.85 -18.51
C GLN A 84 12.27 -15.49 -17.70
N PRO A 85 13.47 -15.54 -18.32
CA PRO A 85 14.71 -15.11 -17.66
C PRO A 85 14.66 -13.62 -17.31
N VAL A 86 15.29 -13.25 -16.20
CA VAL A 86 15.37 -11.86 -15.72
C VAL A 86 16.82 -11.41 -15.74
N ARG A 87 17.15 -10.44 -16.59
CA ARG A 87 18.51 -9.92 -16.79
C ARG A 87 18.56 -8.40 -16.69
N GLY A 88 19.69 -7.88 -16.21
CA GLY A 88 19.98 -6.45 -16.16
C GLY A 88 19.52 -5.76 -14.88
N ARG A 89 19.65 -4.43 -14.84
CA ARG A 89 19.39 -3.61 -13.65
C ARG A 89 17.93 -3.16 -13.60
N LEU A 90 17.14 -3.78 -12.73
CA LEU A 90 15.69 -3.63 -12.64
C LEU A 90 15.25 -3.40 -11.18
N THR A 91 14.11 -2.77 -10.96
CA THR A 91 13.43 -2.87 -9.65
C THR A 91 12.88 -4.28 -9.44
N ARG A 92 12.62 -4.68 -8.18
CA ARG A 92 12.02 -5.99 -7.88
C ARG A 92 10.65 -6.16 -8.57
N ARG A 93 9.89 -5.07 -8.63
CA ARG A 93 8.61 -4.94 -9.35
C ARG A 93 8.78 -5.14 -10.85
N GLN A 94 9.79 -4.51 -11.46
CA GLN A 94 10.11 -4.71 -12.89
C GLN A 94 10.59 -6.15 -13.16
N ALA A 95 11.46 -6.70 -12.32
CA ALA A 95 11.98 -8.06 -12.42
C ALA A 95 10.85 -9.10 -12.43
N LEU A 96 9.89 -8.99 -11.50
CA LEU A 96 8.73 -9.89 -11.46
C LEU A 96 7.88 -9.76 -12.71
N ARG A 97 7.53 -8.53 -13.14
CA ARG A 97 6.76 -8.32 -14.38
C ARG A 97 7.46 -8.90 -15.62
N VAL A 98 8.80 -8.78 -15.69
CA VAL A 98 9.62 -9.34 -16.78
C VAL A 98 9.53 -10.86 -16.82
N ALA A 99 9.61 -11.53 -15.67
CA ALA A 99 9.48 -12.98 -15.54
C ALA A 99 8.09 -13.49 -15.97
N LEU A 100 7.02 -12.80 -15.57
CA LEU A 100 5.64 -13.22 -15.87
C LEU A 100 5.22 -13.03 -17.34
N ARG A 101 6.04 -12.41 -18.21
CA ARG A 101 5.71 -12.20 -19.63
C ARG A 101 5.47 -13.52 -20.37
N GLY A 102 4.42 -13.58 -21.19
CA GLY A 102 4.02 -14.79 -21.92
C GLY A 102 3.29 -15.84 -21.06
N THR A 103 3.23 -15.67 -19.74
CA THR A 103 2.45 -16.57 -18.86
C THR A 103 1.00 -16.08 -18.68
N ALA A 104 0.16 -16.91 -18.06
CA ALA A 104 -1.15 -16.53 -17.55
C ALA A 104 -1.11 -15.85 -16.16
N LEU A 105 0.08 -15.56 -15.60
CA LEU A 105 0.22 -14.98 -14.27
C LEU A 105 0.32 -13.45 -14.34
N ARG A 106 -0.33 -12.75 -13.42
CA ARG A 106 -0.25 -11.28 -13.31
C ARG A 106 -0.08 -10.87 -11.86
N ILE A 107 0.56 -9.72 -11.66
CA ILE A 107 0.52 -9.03 -10.38
C ILE A 107 -0.83 -8.32 -10.29
N VAL A 108 -1.67 -8.74 -9.33
CA VAL A 108 -3.06 -8.24 -9.17
C VAL A 108 -3.19 -7.17 -8.09
N ARG A 109 -2.23 -7.11 -7.16
CA ARG A 109 -2.15 -6.07 -6.12
C ARG A 109 -0.69 -5.73 -5.87
N GLU A 110 -0.41 -4.44 -5.75
CA GLU A 110 0.92 -3.95 -5.40
C GLU A 110 0.82 -2.92 -4.26
N THR A 111 1.78 -2.95 -3.34
CA THR A 111 2.03 -1.92 -2.32
C THR A 111 3.52 -1.51 -2.40
N PRO A 112 4.06 -0.66 -1.51
CA PRO A 112 5.50 -0.36 -1.50
C PRO A 112 6.37 -1.60 -1.22
N ASN A 113 5.84 -2.57 -0.45
CA ASN A 113 6.59 -3.71 0.09
C ASN A 113 5.98 -5.09 -0.23
N LEU A 114 4.87 -5.16 -0.98
CA LEU A 114 4.23 -6.42 -1.34
C LEU A 114 3.73 -6.40 -2.79
N MET A 115 3.87 -7.54 -3.47
CA MET A 115 3.27 -7.86 -4.76
C MET A 115 2.46 -9.16 -4.61
N GLU A 116 1.21 -9.15 -5.04
CA GLU A 116 0.34 -10.33 -5.07
C GLU A 116 0.22 -10.86 -6.49
N VAL A 117 0.51 -12.14 -6.70
CA VAL A 117 0.44 -12.80 -8.01
C VAL A 117 -0.73 -13.79 -8.02
N MET A 118 -1.53 -13.72 -9.07
CA MET A 118 -2.58 -14.70 -9.37
C MET A 118 -2.51 -15.11 -10.84
N ARG A 119 -3.08 -16.28 -11.15
CA ARG A 119 -3.41 -16.65 -12.52
C ARG A 119 -4.64 -15.87 -12.96
N VAL A 120 -4.53 -15.16 -14.08
CA VAL A 120 -5.69 -14.60 -14.79
C VAL A 120 -6.03 -15.53 -15.94
N GLN A 121 -7.31 -15.72 -16.23
CA GLN A 121 -7.69 -16.48 -17.42
C GLN A 121 -7.32 -15.67 -18.67
N ALA A 122 -6.81 -16.36 -19.70
CA ALA A 122 -6.76 -15.78 -21.03
C ALA A 122 -8.20 -15.58 -21.50
N ARG A 123 -8.47 -14.41 -22.08
CA ARG A 123 -9.71 -14.15 -22.85
C ARG A 123 -9.47 -14.53 -24.30
#